data_AF-A0A7K0BZ93-F1
#
_entry.id   AF-A0A7K0BZ93-F1
#
_cell.length_a   1.000
_cell.length_b   1.000
_cell.length_c   1.000
_cell.angle_alpha   90.00
_cell.angle_beta   90.00
_cell.angle_gamma   90.00
#
_symmetry.space_group_name_H-M   'P 1'
#
loop_
_entity.id
_entity.type
_entity.pdbx_description
1 polymer ?
#
loop_
_entity_poly.entity_id
_entity_poly.type
_entity_poly.pdbx_seq_one_letter_code
_entity_poly.pdbx_strand_id
1 'polypeptide(L)'
;MRSEEAASHDDPHDGPEHGAAADLRAALRRAEASIEIPPGLARRVCGGTHRAPGRLAGRLAGRVPRWDAGRLVIAGATAVAVLAGVFVGGFLAGRPHGRPHALGAGAPPVTLAVYNAERPCRPLRTIECGIAVMATPRKTGAPIARVWHGDPVRADCVAVGDPVTDEAGIASARWYHVTLPGPGTAGWLPGVRTRNTTEIAPCADDH
;
A
#
# COMPACT_ATOMS: atom_id res chain seq x y z
N MET A 1 -11.47 -0.11 -68.08
CA MET A 1 -12.45 -0.61 -67.10
C MET A 1 -11.79 -1.77 -66.36
N ARG A 2 -11.65 -1.63 -65.05
CA ARG A 2 -10.87 -2.47 -64.13
C ARG A 2 -11.92 -3.18 -63.26
N SER A 3 -11.88 -4.50 -63.17
CA SER A 3 -12.63 -5.29 -62.18
C SER A 3 -11.82 -6.56 -61.96
N GLU A 4 -10.82 -6.52 -61.08
CA GLU A 4 -10.91 -6.84 -59.65
C GLU A 4 -11.11 -8.34 -59.41
N GLU A 5 -9.95 -8.97 -59.29
CA GLU A 5 -9.63 -10.26 -58.73
C GLU A 5 -10.02 -10.29 -57.25
N ALA A 6 -11.04 -11.07 -56.89
CA ALA A 6 -11.38 -11.36 -55.51
C ALA A 6 -10.41 -12.43 -54.97
N ALA A 7 -9.23 -11.99 -54.53
CA ALA A 7 -8.36 -12.79 -53.69
C ALA A 7 -8.96 -12.83 -52.28
N SER A 8 -9.48 -14.00 -51.93
CA SER A 8 -9.85 -14.41 -50.57
C SER A 8 -8.60 -14.36 -49.69
N HIS A 9 -8.44 -13.27 -48.95
CA HIS A 9 -7.41 -13.11 -47.92
C HIS A 9 -7.93 -13.76 -46.63
N ASP A 10 -7.77 -15.08 -46.55
CA ASP A 10 -7.84 -15.83 -45.29
C ASP A 10 -6.59 -15.45 -44.47
N ASP A 11 -6.79 -14.69 -43.39
CA ASP A 11 -5.72 -14.29 -42.47
C ASP A 11 -5.87 -15.07 -41.16
N PRO A 12 -5.13 -16.17 -40.95
CA PRO A 12 -5.15 -16.89 -39.69
C PRO A 12 -4.11 -16.27 -38.75
N HIS A 13 -4.42 -15.11 -38.17
CA HIS A 13 -3.69 -14.60 -37.01
C HIS A 13 -4.14 -15.31 -35.72
N ASP A 14 -4.19 -16.65 -35.74
CA ASP A 14 -4.30 -17.48 -34.53
C ASP A 14 -2.89 -17.74 -33.98
N GLY A 15 -2.31 -16.69 -33.39
CA GLY A 15 -1.06 -16.82 -32.64
C GLY A 15 -1.29 -17.59 -31.33
N PRO A 16 -0.30 -18.36 -30.85
CA PRO A 16 -0.40 -19.17 -29.61
C PRO A 16 -0.73 -18.33 -28.37
N GLU A 17 -0.50 -17.02 -28.42
CA GLU A 17 -0.83 -16.06 -27.35
C GLU A 17 -2.35 -15.85 -27.16
N HIS A 18 -3.15 -15.93 -28.24
CA HIS A 18 -4.61 -15.84 -28.14
C HIS A 18 -5.21 -17.08 -27.47
N GLY A 19 -4.66 -18.26 -27.77
CA GLY A 19 -5.00 -19.52 -27.10
C GLY A 19 -4.66 -19.48 -25.61
N ALA A 20 -3.44 -19.08 -25.25
CA ALA A 20 -3.01 -18.97 -23.85
C ALA A 20 -3.89 -18.00 -23.03
N ALA A 21 -4.29 -16.87 -23.62
CA ALA A 21 -5.17 -15.91 -22.98
C ALA A 21 -6.61 -16.47 -22.81
N ALA A 22 -7.10 -17.26 -23.76
CA ALA A 22 -8.39 -17.93 -23.65
C ALA A 22 -8.38 -19.01 -22.55
N ASP A 23 -7.31 -19.79 -22.47
CA ASP A 23 -7.11 -20.83 -21.45
C ASP A 23 -7.04 -20.23 -20.04
N LEU A 24 -6.32 -19.12 -19.88
CA LEU A 24 -6.27 -18.39 -18.60
C LEU A 24 -7.66 -17.89 -18.18
N ARG A 25 -8.43 -17.31 -19.11
CA ARG A 25 -9.80 -16.86 -18.81
C ARG A 25 -10.72 -18.02 -18.44
N ALA A 26 -10.55 -19.18 -19.09
CA ALA A 26 -11.29 -20.39 -18.75
C ALA A 26 -10.91 -20.92 -17.36
N ALA A 27 -9.62 -20.88 -17.01
CA ALA A 27 -9.14 -21.26 -15.69
C ALA A 27 -9.66 -20.34 -14.58
N LEU A 28 -9.66 -19.02 -14.81
CA LEU A 28 -10.20 -18.03 -13.86
C LEU A 28 -11.70 -18.24 -13.62
N ARG A 29 -12.49 -18.49 -14.68
CA ARG A 29 -13.93 -18.79 -14.54
C ARG A 29 -14.20 -20.05 -13.73
N ARG A 30 -13.38 -21.11 -13.93
CA ARG A 30 -13.47 -22.33 -13.11
C ARG A 30 -13.13 -22.07 -11.64
N ALA A 31 -12.10 -21.27 -11.38
CA ALA A 31 -11.74 -20.88 -10.02
C ALA A 31 -12.84 -20.05 -9.36
N GLU A 32 -13.40 -19.07 -10.04
CA GLU A 32 -14.50 -18.23 -9.53
C GLU A 32 -15.75 -19.04 -9.21
N ALA A 33 -16.12 -19.99 -10.08
CA ALA A 33 -17.26 -20.89 -9.86
C ALA A 33 -17.08 -21.79 -8.62
N SER A 34 -15.85 -22.03 -8.18
CA SER A 34 -15.56 -22.82 -6.97
C SER A 34 -15.60 -22.01 -5.67
N ILE A 35 -15.77 -20.68 -5.74
CA ILE A 35 -15.82 -19.82 -4.56
C ILE A 35 -17.23 -19.85 -3.96
N GLU A 36 -17.37 -20.56 -2.85
CA GLU A 36 -18.59 -20.51 -2.04
C GLU A 36 -18.56 -19.29 -1.12
N ILE A 37 -19.60 -18.45 -1.18
CA ILE A 37 -19.73 -17.28 -0.30
C ILE A 37 -20.30 -17.76 1.04
N PRO A 38 -19.55 -17.65 2.17
CA PRO A 38 -20.04 -18.14 3.44
C PRO A 38 -21.27 -17.34 3.92
N PRO A 39 -22.24 -18.00 4.59
CA PRO A 39 -23.43 -17.33 5.07
C PRO A 39 -23.08 -16.19 6.04
N GLY A 40 -23.81 -15.08 5.89
CA GLY A 40 -23.61 -13.87 6.70
C GLY A 40 -22.37 -13.04 6.34
N LEU A 41 -21.60 -13.39 5.30
CA LEU A 41 -20.47 -12.56 4.84
C LEU A 41 -20.91 -11.13 4.54
N ALA A 42 -21.98 -10.95 3.77
CA ALA A 42 -22.55 -9.64 3.45
C ALA A 42 -22.96 -8.87 4.71
N ARG A 43 -23.52 -9.54 5.71
CA ARG A 43 -23.88 -8.92 6.99
C ARG A 43 -22.65 -8.51 7.81
N ARG A 44 -21.57 -9.28 7.77
CA ARG A 44 -20.29 -8.91 8.42
C ARG A 44 -19.62 -7.71 7.74
N VAL A 45 -19.69 -7.64 6.41
CA VAL A 45 -19.09 -6.55 5.63
C VAL A 45 -19.94 -5.28 5.70
N CYS A 46 -21.25 -5.37 5.50
CA CYS A 46 -22.17 -4.22 5.47
C CYS A 46 -22.69 -3.81 6.86
N GLY A 47 -22.70 -4.72 7.83
CA GLY A 47 -23.14 -4.44 9.20
C GLY A 47 -22.17 -3.57 10.01
N GLY A 48 -20.93 -3.38 9.53
CA GLY A 48 -19.94 -2.48 10.11
C GLY A 48 -20.15 -0.99 9.79
N THR A 49 -21.07 -0.64 8.87
CA THR A 49 -21.20 0.72 8.35
C THR A 49 -22.65 1.11 8.04
N HIS A 50 -23.51 1.06 9.06
CA HIS A 50 -24.72 1.88 9.08
C HIS A 50 -24.86 2.58 10.44
N ARG A 51 -24.01 3.58 10.68
CA ARG A 51 -24.39 4.65 11.60
C ARG A 51 -25.39 5.49 10.82
N ALA A 52 -26.68 5.37 11.17
CA ALA A 52 -27.74 6.18 10.63
C ALA A 52 -27.34 7.66 10.65
N PRO A 53 -27.70 8.47 9.62
CA PRO A 53 -27.53 9.92 9.70
C PRO A 53 -28.46 10.44 10.79
N GLY A 54 -27.91 10.57 12.00
CA GLY A 54 -28.55 11.23 13.11
C GLY A 54 -28.84 12.67 12.72
N ARG A 55 -30.11 13.03 12.74
CA ARG A 55 -30.60 14.40 12.57
C ARG A 55 -29.95 15.30 13.62
N LEU A 56 -28.92 16.05 13.22
CA LEU A 56 -28.43 17.24 13.93
C LEU A 56 -28.61 18.46 13.03
N ALA A 57 -29.84 18.65 12.56
CA ALA A 57 -30.33 19.96 12.17
C ALA A 57 -30.77 20.68 13.45
N GLY A 58 -29.91 21.54 14.00
CA GLY A 58 -30.30 22.34 15.14
C GLY A 58 -29.16 23.04 15.87
N ARG A 59 -29.03 24.34 15.59
CA ARG A 59 -28.54 25.38 16.51
C ARG A 59 -27.04 25.41 16.83
N LEU A 60 -26.26 25.98 15.93
CA LEU A 60 -25.22 26.96 16.29
C LEU A 60 -25.19 28.08 15.23
N ALA A 61 -26.24 28.91 15.26
CA ALA A 61 -26.21 30.23 14.62
C ALA A 61 -25.41 31.16 15.54
N GLY A 62 -24.12 31.31 15.27
CA GLY A 62 -23.20 32.19 16.00
C GLY A 62 -22.47 33.14 15.04
N ARG A 63 -23.01 34.36 14.91
CA ARG A 63 -22.40 35.63 14.48
C ARG A 63 -21.05 35.55 13.70
N VAL A 64 -21.13 35.66 12.38
CA VAL A 64 -20.00 36.08 11.52
C VAL A 64 -19.86 37.61 11.53
N PRO A 65 -18.68 38.19 11.83
CA PRO A 65 -18.45 39.62 11.66
C PRO A 65 -18.33 39.95 10.16
N ARG A 66 -19.11 40.94 9.73
CA ARG A 66 -19.09 41.51 8.39
C ARG A 66 -17.88 42.44 8.29
N TRP A 67 -16.90 42.11 7.46
CA TRP A 67 -15.91 43.06 6.95
C TRP A 67 -16.18 43.22 5.46
N ASP A 68 -16.39 44.46 5.06
CA ASP A 68 -16.92 44.87 3.77
C ASP A 68 -15.95 44.65 2.60
N ALA A 69 -16.55 44.18 1.51
CA ALA A 69 -16.25 44.41 0.09
C ALA A 69 -14.80 44.70 -0.38
N GLY A 70 -14.27 43.76 -1.17
CA GLY A 70 -13.11 43.98 -2.04
C GLY A 70 -12.97 42.91 -3.12
N ARG A 71 -13.77 43.05 -4.19
CA ARG A 71 -13.64 42.46 -5.55
C ARG A 71 -12.54 41.41 -5.80
N LEU A 72 -12.93 40.17 -6.12
CA LEU A 72 -12.30 39.42 -7.22
C LEU A 72 -13.29 38.44 -7.87
N VAL A 73 -13.25 38.45 -9.19
CA VAL A 73 -14.16 37.84 -10.15
C VAL A 73 -14.17 36.30 -10.09
N ILE A 74 -15.36 35.72 -10.14
CA ILE A 74 -15.59 34.28 -10.40
C ILE A 74 -15.51 34.06 -11.91
N ALA A 75 -14.55 33.23 -12.38
CA ALA A 75 -14.66 32.52 -13.65
C ALA A 75 -13.66 31.35 -13.70
N GLY A 76 -14.15 30.11 -13.87
CA GLY A 76 -13.35 28.89 -14.14
C GLY A 76 -13.64 27.72 -13.18
N ALA A 77 -14.88 27.21 -13.13
CA ALA A 77 -15.29 25.98 -13.86
C ALA A 77 -14.60 24.68 -13.34
N THR A 78 -15.11 24.02 -12.28
CA THR A 78 -16.11 22.93 -12.29
C THR A 78 -15.75 21.61 -13.00
N ALA A 79 -14.48 21.19 -13.09
CA ALA A 79 -14.12 19.97 -13.86
C ALA A 79 -13.26 18.87 -13.18
N VAL A 80 -13.01 18.86 -11.86
CA VAL A 80 -12.08 17.85 -11.26
C VAL A 80 -12.69 16.96 -10.15
N ALA A 81 -13.92 17.23 -9.70
CA ALA A 81 -14.46 16.56 -8.51
C ALA A 81 -15.00 15.13 -8.73
N VAL A 82 -15.01 14.58 -9.96
CA VAL A 82 -15.60 13.26 -10.23
C VAL A 82 -14.56 12.13 -10.38
N LEU A 83 -13.28 12.44 -10.58
CA LEU A 83 -12.25 11.39 -10.74
C LEU A 83 -11.61 10.92 -9.41
N ALA A 84 -11.81 11.64 -8.31
CA ALA A 84 -11.25 11.26 -7.00
C ALA A 84 -12.06 10.19 -6.25
N GLY A 85 -13.31 9.92 -6.65
CA GLY A 85 -14.21 9.00 -5.93
C GLY A 85 -13.96 7.50 -6.19
N VAL A 86 -13.26 7.14 -7.26
CA VAL A 86 -13.13 5.73 -7.69
C VAL A 86 -11.90 5.03 -7.09
N PHE A 87 -10.85 5.76 -6.69
CA PHE A 87 -9.62 5.13 -6.17
C PHE A 87 -9.62 4.79 -4.68
N VAL A 88 -10.62 5.25 -3.91
CA VAL A 88 -10.63 5.09 -2.44
C VAL A 88 -11.40 3.83 -1.98
N GLY A 89 -12.21 3.21 -2.84
CA GLY A 89 -13.09 2.09 -2.45
C GLY A 89 -12.47 0.69 -2.44
N GLY A 90 -11.33 0.47 -3.12
CA GLY A 90 -10.82 -0.88 -3.40
C GLY A 90 -9.81 -1.45 -2.41
N PHE A 91 -9.17 -0.64 -1.56
CA PHE A 91 -7.99 -1.09 -0.80
C PHE A 91 -8.28 -1.51 0.65
N LEU A 92 -9.51 -1.32 1.14
CA LEU A 92 -9.87 -1.59 2.54
C LEU A 92 -10.55 -2.95 2.77
N ALA A 93 -10.76 -3.77 1.74
CA ALA A 93 -11.53 -5.01 1.83
C ALA A 93 -10.72 -6.32 1.63
N GLY A 94 -9.40 -6.30 1.85
CA GLY A 94 -8.56 -7.45 1.46
C GLY A 94 -7.31 -7.73 2.28
N ARG A 95 -7.24 -7.37 3.57
CA ARG A 95 -6.21 -7.95 4.45
C ARG A 95 -6.87 -8.82 5.51
N PRO A 96 -6.85 -10.16 5.36
CA PRO A 96 -7.16 -11.01 6.50
C PRO A 96 -6.19 -10.61 7.61
N HIS A 97 -6.75 -10.21 8.75
CA HIS A 97 -6.01 -10.20 10.00
C HIS A 97 -5.80 -11.67 10.38
N GLY A 98 -4.91 -12.33 9.65
CA GLY A 98 -4.33 -13.57 10.10
C GLY A 98 -3.73 -13.26 11.45
N ARG A 99 -4.26 -13.88 12.51
CA ARG A 99 -3.57 -13.96 13.78
C ARG A 99 -2.14 -14.42 13.44
N PRO A 100 -1.09 -13.67 13.80
CA PRO A 100 0.25 -14.10 13.49
C PRO A 100 0.40 -15.51 14.06
N HIS A 101 0.63 -16.48 13.18
CA HIS A 101 1.18 -17.74 13.64
C HIS A 101 2.48 -17.35 14.32
N ALA A 102 2.53 -17.53 15.64
CA ALA A 102 3.73 -17.31 16.42
C ALA A 102 4.77 -18.32 15.91
N LEU A 103 5.54 -17.92 14.90
CA LEU A 103 6.84 -18.50 14.64
C LEU A 103 7.60 -18.34 15.96
N GLY A 104 7.96 -19.46 16.59
CA GLY A 104 8.60 -19.47 17.89
C GLY A 104 9.79 -18.50 17.92
N ALA A 105 9.97 -17.83 19.05
CA ALA A 105 11.15 -17.01 19.30
C ALA A 105 12.41 -17.83 18.99
N GLY A 106 13.25 -17.35 18.06
CA GLY A 106 14.45 -18.05 17.62
C GLY A 106 14.49 -18.43 16.13
N ALA A 107 13.56 -17.94 15.30
CA ALA A 107 13.72 -18.02 13.85
C ALA A 107 15.01 -17.30 13.40
N PRO A 108 15.76 -17.85 12.43
CA PRO A 108 17.00 -17.23 11.97
C PRO A 108 16.72 -15.85 11.35
N PRO A 109 17.61 -14.85 11.54
CA PRO A 109 17.47 -13.53 10.94
C PRO A 109 17.30 -13.60 9.42
N VAL A 110 16.36 -12.82 8.90
CA VAL A 110 16.05 -12.75 7.47
C VAL A 110 16.74 -11.54 6.85
N THR A 111 17.47 -11.73 5.75
CA THR A 111 18.05 -10.61 5.00
C THR A 111 16.96 -9.92 4.18
N LEU A 112 16.80 -8.62 4.41
CA LEU A 112 15.88 -7.75 3.68
C LEU A 112 16.67 -6.74 2.85
N ALA A 113 16.07 -6.33 1.73
CA ALA A 113 16.57 -5.19 0.95
C ALA A 113 15.81 -3.92 1.32
N VAL A 114 16.55 -2.86 1.61
CA VAL A 114 15.99 -1.54 1.85
C VAL A 114 15.40 -0.97 0.56
N TYR A 115 14.20 -0.41 0.66
CA TYR A 115 13.45 0.14 -0.46
C TYR A 115 13.15 1.62 -0.25
N ASN A 116 13.53 2.44 -1.24
CA ASN A 116 13.11 3.83 -1.31
C ASN A 116 12.03 3.99 -2.42
N ALA A 117 10.86 4.50 -2.03
CA ALA A 117 9.75 4.73 -2.94
C ALA A 117 10.11 5.78 -4.00
N GLU A 118 10.87 6.81 -3.61
CA GLU A 118 11.34 7.88 -4.49
C GLU A 118 12.35 7.36 -5.51
N ARG A 119 11.93 7.28 -6.77
CA ARG A 119 12.78 6.81 -7.88
C ARG A 119 14.12 7.57 -8.00
N PRO A 120 14.16 8.92 -7.87
CA PRO A 120 15.42 9.67 -7.97
C PRO A 120 16.44 9.32 -6.88
N CYS A 121 15.97 8.85 -5.71
CA CYS A 121 16.84 8.50 -4.59
C CYS A 121 17.38 7.07 -4.64
N ARG A 122 16.89 6.22 -5.54
CA ARG A 122 17.36 4.84 -5.66
C ARG A 122 18.83 4.69 -6.05
N PRO A 123 19.37 5.47 -7.01
CA PRO A 123 20.80 5.41 -7.34
C PRO A 123 21.68 6.29 -6.43
N LEU A 124 21.10 7.11 -5.55
CA LEU A 124 21.83 8.11 -4.78
C LEU A 124 22.11 7.65 -3.35
N ARG A 125 23.34 7.90 -2.89
CA ARG A 125 23.77 7.64 -1.51
C ARG A 125 24.02 8.91 -0.71
N THR A 126 23.17 9.92 -0.90
CA THR A 126 23.25 11.19 -0.15
C THR A 126 22.45 11.12 1.15
N ILE A 127 22.64 12.10 2.04
CA ILE A 127 21.97 12.13 3.34
C ILE A 127 20.45 12.27 3.17
N GLU A 128 20.02 13.05 2.19
CA GLU A 128 18.62 13.32 1.85
C GLU A 128 17.90 12.05 1.37
N CYS A 129 18.61 11.19 0.63
CA CYS A 129 18.09 9.94 0.11
C CYS A 129 18.25 8.75 1.09
N GLY A 130 18.88 8.97 2.24
CA GLY A 130 19.07 7.97 3.27
C GLY A 130 17.80 7.75 4.10
N ILE A 131 17.38 6.50 4.21
CA ILE A 131 16.28 6.06 5.07
C ILE A 131 16.74 6.00 6.52
N ALA A 132 15.98 6.63 7.40
CA ALA A 132 16.25 6.66 8.83
C ALA A 132 16.06 5.28 9.49
N VAL A 133 17.05 4.89 10.29
CA VAL A 133 16.95 3.79 11.26
C VAL A 133 16.80 4.43 12.64
N MET A 134 15.77 4.01 13.37
CA MET A 134 15.36 4.63 14.63
C MET A 134 15.76 3.79 15.84
N ALA A 135 15.94 4.42 17.00
CA ALA A 135 16.22 3.70 18.25
C ALA A 135 15.03 2.88 18.77
N THR A 136 13.80 3.32 18.47
CA THR A 136 12.54 2.66 18.87
C THR A 136 11.59 2.63 17.67
N PRO A 137 10.52 1.80 17.65
CA PRO A 137 9.57 1.72 16.54
C PRO A 137 8.60 2.91 16.52
N ARG A 138 9.15 4.11 16.60
CA ARG A 138 8.44 5.39 16.62
C ARG A 138 8.98 6.28 15.51
N LYS A 139 8.08 7.05 14.90
CA LYS A 139 8.46 7.97 13.80
C LYS A 139 9.18 9.22 14.31
N THR A 140 9.10 9.49 15.60
CA THR A 140 9.71 10.65 16.26
C THR A 140 11.06 10.30 16.88
N GLY A 141 11.99 11.25 16.85
CA GLY A 141 13.33 11.10 17.44
C GLY A 141 14.42 11.35 16.41
N ALA A 142 15.67 11.38 16.89
CA ALA A 142 16.82 11.42 15.98
C ALA A 142 17.09 10.02 15.41
N PRO A 143 17.41 9.91 14.11
CA PRO A 143 17.87 8.65 13.55
C PRO A 143 19.21 8.25 14.20
N ILE A 144 19.36 6.98 14.54
CA ILE A 144 20.63 6.43 15.05
C ILE A 144 21.57 6.04 13.90
N ALA A 145 21.01 5.78 12.72
CA ALA A 145 21.74 5.46 11.51
C ALA A 145 20.90 5.77 10.26
N ARG A 146 21.53 5.68 9.09
CA ARG A 146 20.88 5.76 7.79
C ARG A 146 21.28 4.57 6.93
N VAL A 147 20.32 4.08 6.16
CA VAL A 147 20.49 3.04 5.15
C VAL A 147 19.93 3.53 3.83
N TRP A 148 20.45 3.00 2.72
CA TRP A 148 20.08 3.43 1.38
C TRP A 148 19.36 2.33 0.63
N HIS A 149 18.70 2.72 -0.47
CA HIS A 149 18.05 1.76 -1.32
C HIS A 149 19.01 0.63 -1.78
N GLY A 150 18.54 -0.60 -1.72
CA GLY A 150 19.30 -1.79 -2.07
C GLY A 150 20.24 -2.28 -0.97
N ASP A 151 20.42 -1.52 0.12
CA ASP A 151 21.25 -1.99 1.23
C ASP A 151 20.66 -3.27 1.83
N PRO A 152 21.49 -4.31 2.03
CA PRO A 152 21.08 -5.50 2.74
C PRO A 152 21.08 -5.23 4.24
N VAL A 153 19.97 -5.53 4.92
CA VAL A 153 19.84 -5.45 6.37
C VAL A 153 19.33 -6.79 6.91
N ARG A 154 19.81 -7.20 8.09
CA ARG A 154 19.33 -8.44 8.72
C ARG A 154 18.21 -8.09 9.68
N ALA A 155 17.02 -8.63 9.47
CA ALA A 155 15.88 -8.42 10.34
C ALA A 155 15.67 -9.64 11.23
N ASP A 156 15.60 -9.40 12.53
CA ASP A 156 15.52 -10.47 13.54
C ASP A 156 14.06 -10.69 13.98
N CYS A 157 13.30 -9.61 14.14
CA CYS A 157 11.89 -9.67 14.53
C CYS A 157 11.09 -8.46 14.02
N VAL A 158 9.77 -8.52 14.13
CA VAL A 158 8.84 -7.43 13.77
C VAL A 158 8.01 -6.99 14.98
N ALA A 159 7.84 -5.68 15.14
CA ALA A 159 6.93 -5.09 16.12
C ALA A 159 5.90 -4.18 15.44
N VAL A 160 4.81 -3.89 16.15
CA VAL A 160 3.85 -2.86 15.78
C VAL A 160 4.26 -1.56 16.47
N GLY A 161 4.38 -0.49 15.70
CA GLY A 161 4.78 0.83 16.17
C GLY A 161 3.99 1.95 15.50
N ASP A 162 4.57 3.16 15.47
CA ASP A 162 3.92 4.30 14.83
C ASP A 162 3.72 4.05 13.33
N PRO A 163 2.54 4.34 12.75
CA PRO A 163 2.36 4.19 11.31
C PRO A 163 3.23 5.20 10.56
N VAL A 164 3.97 4.69 9.56
CA VAL A 164 4.77 5.47 8.62
C VAL A 164 4.17 5.31 7.23
N THR A 165 3.99 6.44 6.54
CA THR A 165 3.58 6.50 5.14
C THR A 165 4.79 6.86 4.29
N ASP A 166 5.02 6.14 3.20
CA ASP A 166 6.05 6.47 2.23
C ASP A 166 5.56 7.52 1.21
N GLU A 167 6.47 7.94 0.33
CA GLU A 167 6.20 8.96 -0.68
C GLU A 167 5.26 8.46 -1.80
N ALA A 168 5.01 7.15 -1.86
CA ALA A 168 4.01 6.55 -2.75
C ALA A 168 2.61 6.44 -2.09
N GLY A 169 2.45 6.91 -0.85
CA GLY A 169 1.20 6.87 -0.10
C GLY A 169 0.91 5.52 0.57
N ILE A 170 1.88 4.59 0.60
CA ILE A 170 1.74 3.29 1.26
C ILE A 170 2.06 3.47 2.74
N ALA A 171 1.13 3.07 3.61
CA ALA A 171 1.30 3.13 5.06
C ALA A 171 1.51 1.75 5.68
N SER A 172 2.35 1.67 6.71
CA SER A 172 2.49 0.48 7.55
C SER A 172 2.85 0.87 8.98
N ALA A 173 2.29 0.13 9.93
CA ALA A 173 2.66 0.18 11.35
C ALA A 173 3.68 -0.91 11.72
N ARG A 174 4.14 -1.73 10.76
CA ARG A 174 5.18 -2.73 11.00
C ARG A 174 6.54 -2.05 11.09
N TRP A 175 7.34 -2.45 12.07
CA TRP A 175 8.73 -2.05 12.23
C TRP A 175 9.59 -3.29 12.38
N TYR A 176 10.65 -3.38 11.60
CA TYR A 176 11.61 -4.48 11.67
C TYR A 176 12.76 -4.07 12.58
N HIS A 177 13.06 -4.90 13.58
CA HIS A 177 14.31 -4.79 14.30
C HIS A 177 15.42 -5.31 13.37
N VAL A 178 16.32 -4.43 12.99
CA VAL A 178 17.38 -4.71 12.01
C VAL A 178 18.76 -4.51 12.61
N THR A 179 19.66 -5.41 12.27
CA THR A 179 21.09 -5.27 12.51
C THR A 179 21.78 -4.78 11.24
N LEU A 180 22.54 -3.69 11.34
CA LEU A 180 23.23 -3.07 10.21
C LEU A 180 24.63 -3.68 9.99
N PRO A 181 25.12 -3.74 8.74
CA PRO A 181 26.51 -4.09 8.47
C PRO A 181 27.43 -2.96 8.96
N GLY A 182 28.25 -3.24 9.98
CA GLY A 182 29.10 -2.23 10.62
C GLY A 182 29.16 -2.44 12.14
N PRO A 183 29.68 -1.48 12.93
CA PRO A 183 29.86 -1.64 14.37
C PRO A 183 28.51 -1.79 15.09
N GLY A 184 28.02 -3.02 15.20
CA GLY A 184 26.98 -3.51 16.11
C GLY A 184 25.68 -2.71 16.18
N THR A 185 25.40 -1.84 15.20
CA THR A 185 24.29 -0.90 15.30
C THR A 185 23.02 -1.63 14.92
N ALA A 186 22.17 -1.87 15.91
CA ALA A 186 20.82 -2.39 15.72
C ALA A 186 19.81 -1.27 15.94
N GLY A 187 18.69 -1.35 15.24
CA GLY A 187 17.60 -0.38 15.38
C GLY A 187 16.37 -0.78 14.61
N TRP A 188 15.46 0.17 14.42
CA TRP A 188 14.14 -0.06 13.87
C TRP A 188 13.99 0.58 12.50
N LEU A 189 13.64 -0.24 11.51
CA LEU A 189 13.36 0.18 10.15
C LEU A 189 11.85 0.06 9.86
N PRO A 190 11.17 1.12 9.37
CA PRO A 190 9.77 1.04 9.01
C PRO A 190 9.52 0.01 7.90
N GLY A 191 8.46 -0.78 8.03
CA GLY A 191 8.17 -1.86 7.10
C GLY A 191 7.90 -1.40 5.67
N VAL A 192 7.37 -0.18 5.49
CA VAL A 192 7.19 0.46 4.17
C VAL A 192 8.51 0.68 3.43
N ARG A 193 9.64 0.71 4.15
CA ARG A 193 10.99 0.88 3.60
C ARG A 193 11.67 -0.45 3.28
N THR A 194 10.89 -1.52 3.19
CA THR A 194 11.37 -2.84 2.79
C THR A 194 10.45 -3.42 1.73
N ARG A 195 10.98 -4.26 0.84
CA ARG A 195 10.17 -5.14 -0.03
C ARG A 195 10.23 -6.56 0.49
N ASN A 196 9.82 -6.74 1.74
CA ASN A 196 9.81 -8.06 2.34
C ASN A 196 8.61 -8.88 1.83
N THR A 197 8.88 -10.04 1.22
CA THR A 197 7.88 -11.04 0.85
C THR A 197 7.87 -12.25 1.80
N THR A 198 8.78 -12.28 2.77
CA THR A 198 8.99 -13.35 3.73
C THR A 198 8.38 -12.99 5.08
N GLU A 199 7.72 -13.94 5.74
CA GLU A 199 7.22 -13.69 7.09
C GLU A 199 8.38 -13.66 8.10
N ILE A 200 8.35 -12.68 8.99
CA ILE A 200 9.30 -12.50 10.10
C ILE A 200 8.52 -12.64 11.39
N ALA A 201 9.08 -13.37 12.36
CA ALA A 201 8.48 -13.61 13.66
C ALA A 201 8.27 -12.29 14.44
N PRO A 202 7.19 -12.17 15.23
CA PRO A 202 7.03 -11.03 16.13
C PRO A 202 8.15 -11.00 17.18
N CYS A 203 8.53 -9.81 17.63
CA CYS A 203 9.45 -9.68 18.74
C CYS A 203 8.82 -10.26 20.02
N ALA A 204 9.65 -10.86 20.89
CA ALA A 204 9.22 -11.14 22.25
C ALA A 204 8.90 -9.81 22.96
N ASP A 205 8.00 -9.81 23.94
CA ASP A 205 7.42 -8.62 24.56
C ASP A 205 8.41 -7.67 25.29
N ASP A 206 9.73 -7.87 25.16
CA ASP A 206 10.81 -7.23 25.94
C ASP A 206 11.74 -6.30 25.11
N HIS A 207 11.25 -5.58 24.09
CA HIS A 207 12.07 -4.66 23.26
C HIS A 207 11.57 -3.21 23.20
#